data_AF-A0A7J9QJI4-F1
#
_entry.id   AF-A0A7J9QJI4-F1
#
_cell.length_a   1.000
_cell.length_b   1.000
_cell.length_c   1.000
_cell.angle_alpha   90.00
_cell.angle_beta   90.00
_cell.angle_gamma   90.00
#
_symmetry.space_group_name_H-M   'P 1'
#
loop_
_entity.id
_entity.type
_entity.pdbx_description
1 polymer ?
#
loop_
_entity_poly.entity_id
_entity_poly.type
_entity_poly.pdbx_seq_one_letter_code
_entity_poly.pdbx_strand_id
1 'polypeptide(L)'
;MIEMGIIAGQRLGDIKKVGIFLTAFAVLIPTFNGVIGVLVSTAIGLSLGGAVMFGLLLASASFIAAPAVLRQAIPQAKPSLYITSALGITFPYNIIVTLPLLFALSSILHSGETIDLFNFITGGLI
;
A
#
# COMPACT_ATOMS: atom_id res chain seq x y z
N MET A 1 2.85 -1.16 -17.83
CA MET A 1 2.21 -1.50 -16.54
C MET A 1 1.67 -2.93 -16.48
N ILE A 2 1.16 -3.49 -17.59
CA ILE A 2 0.68 -4.89 -17.65
C ILE A 2 1.79 -5.90 -17.30
N GLU A 3 3.02 -5.68 -17.76
CA GLU A 3 4.16 -6.58 -17.51
C GLU A 3 4.42 -6.82 -16.01
N MET A 4 4.40 -5.77 -15.20
CA MET A 4 4.56 -5.90 -13.74
C MET A 4 3.36 -6.62 -13.09
N GLY A 5 2.15 -6.45 -13.63
CA GLY A 5 0.96 -7.19 -13.20
C GLY A 5 1.06 -8.69 -13.52
N ILE A 6 1.57 -9.04 -14.71
CA ILE A 6 1.86 -10.43 -15.10
C ILE A 6 2.93 -11.03 -14.19
N ILE A 7 4.01 -10.29 -13.92
CA ILE A 7 5.08 -10.71 -13.01
C ILE A 7 4.54 -10.92 -11.59
N ALA A 8 3.69 -10.02 -11.08
CA ALA A 8 3.05 -10.19 -9.77
C ALA A 8 2.20 -11.46 -9.73
N GLY A 9 1.37 -11.69 -10.76
CA GLY A 9 0.55 -12.90 -10.90
C GLY A 9 1.36 -14.20 -10.98
N GLN A 10 2.45 -14.21 -11.75
CA GLN A 10 3.37 -15.35 -11.84
C GLN A 10 4.08 -15.65 -10.52
N ARG A 11 4.26 -14.64 -9.65
CA ARG A 11 4.94 -14.77 -8.35
C ARG A 11 4.00 -15.10 -7.20
N LEU A 12 2.68 -15.12 -7.39
CA LEU A 12 1.71 -15.56 -6.36
C LEU A 12 2.01 -16.98 -5.86
N GLY A 13 2.45 -17.89 -6.75
CA GLY A 13 2.85 -19.25 -6.37
C GLY A 13 4.09 -19.32 -5.46
N ASP A 14 4.94 -18.28 -5.49
CA ASP A 14 6.14 -18.18 -4.67
C ASP A 14 5.85 -17.69 -3.25
N ILE A 15 4.61 -17.27 -2.92
CA ILE A 15 4.23 -16.79 -1.57
C ILE A 15 4.53 -17.87 -0.50
N LYS A 16 4.38 -19.15 -0.84
CA LYS A 16 4.70 -20.28 0.05
C LYS A 16 6.16 -20.30 0.50
N LYS A 17 7.08 -19.64 -0.22
CA LYS A 17 8.52 -19.58 0.07
C LYS A 17 8.90 -18.39 0.97
N VAL A 18 8.00 -17.41 1.12
CA VAL A 18 8.24 -16.15 1.86
C VAL A 18 8.26 -16.42 3.37
N GLY A 19 7.48 -17.38 3.85
CA GLY A 19 7.45 -17.77 5.26
C GLY A 19 6.66 -16.77 6.13
N ILE A 20 6.19 -17.24 7.29
CA ILE A 20 5.24 -16.50 8.14
C ILE A 20 5.75 -15.13 8.59
N PHE A 21 7.04 -15.03 8.91
CA PHE A 21 7.65 -13.79 9.37
C PHE A 21 7.61 -12.70 8.29
N LEU A 22 8.07 -13.00 7.08
CA LEU A 22 8.06 -12.03 5.99
C LEU A 22 6.65 -11.71 5.52
N THR A 23 5.71 -12.67 5.56
CA THR A 23 4.29 -12.37 5.29
C THR A 23 3.72 -11.39 6.31
N ALA A 24 3.95 -11.61 7.60
CA ALA A 24 3.52 -10.68 8.64
C ALA A 24 4.17 -9.30 8.46
N PHE A 25 5.46 -9.25 8.17
CA PHE A 25 6.19 -8.01 7.92
C PHE A 25 5.63 -7.25 6.69
N ALA A 26 5.37 -7.97 5.59
CA ALA A 26 4.84 -7.42 4.34
C ALA A 26 3.39 -6.90 4.44
N VAL A 27 2.74 -7.12 5.58
CA VAL A 27 1.39 -6.64 5.91
C VAL A 27 1.48 -5.53 6.97
N LEU A 28 2.08 -5.83 8.12
CA LEU A 28 2.09 -4.95 9.28
C LEU A 28 2.84 -3.65 9.04
N ILE A 29 4.00 -3.71 8.37
CA ILE A 29 4.83 -2.52 8.13
C ILE A 29 4.15 -1.53 7.18
N PRO A 30 3.61 -1.96 6.01
CA PRO A 30 2.77 -1.10 5.17
C PRO A 30 1.65 -0.41 5.93
N THR A 31 0.89 -1.16 6.74
CA THR A 31 -0.21 -0.60 7.53
C THR A 31 0.28 0.47 8.50
N PHE A 32 1.33 0.16 9.25
CA PHE A 32 1.90 1.06 10.24
C PHE A 32 2.40 2.36 9.60
N ASN A 33 3.18 2.26 8.52
CA ASN A 33 3.69 3.43 7.80
C ASN A 33 2.55 4.24 7.17
N GLY A 34 1.53 3.58 6.64
CA GLY A 34 0.37 4.25 6.06
C GLY A 34 -0.41 5.05 7.09
N VAL A 35 -0.64 4.48 8.27
CA VAL A 35 -1.30 5.17 9.40
C VAL A 35 -0.50 6.39 9.82
N ILE A 36 0.82 6.26 9.98
CA ILE A 36 1.70 7.40 10.27
C ILE A 36 1.58 8.46 9.17
N GLY A 37 1.57 8.07 7.91
CA GLY A 37 1.43 8.99 6.80
C GLY A 37 0.13 9.77 6.84
N VAL A 38 -1.01 9.10 7.10
CA VAL A 38 -2.31 9.78 7.25
C VAL A 38 -2.26 10.75 8.44
N LEU A 39 -1.72 10.34 9.58
CA LEU A 39 -1.62 11.21 10.77
C LEU A 39 -0.77 12.46 10.50
N VAL A 40 0.41 12.29 9.90
CA VAL A 40 1.32 13.39 9.58
C VAL A 40 0.72 14.32 8.54
N SER A 41 0.16 13.78 7.45
CA SER A 41 -0.45 14.58 6.38
C SER A 41 -1.67 15.36 6.86
N THR A 42 -2.49 14.75 7.73
CA THR A 42 -3.60 15.45 8.40
C THR A 42 -3.08 16.59 9.28
N ALA A 43 -2.01 16.34 10.07
CA ALA A 43 -1.43 17.34 10.96
C ALA A 43 -0.83 18.55 10.22
N ILE A 44 -0.33 18.36 8.99
CA ILE A 44 0.16 19.45 8.14
C ILE A 44 -0.94 20.08 7.24
N GLY A 45 -2.21 19.65 7.41
CA GLY A 45 -3.37 20.26 6.77
C GLY A 45 -3.63 19.83 5.32
N LEU A 46 -3.23 18.62 4.91
CA LEU A 46 -3.68 18.08 3.62
C LEU A 46 -5.19 17.79 3.68
N SER A 47 -5.85 17.84 2.52
CA SER A 47 -7.25 17.42 2.40
C SER A 47 -7.40 15.92 2.69
N LEU A 48 -8.63 15.47 2.95
CA LEU A 48 -8.95 14.05 3.18
C LEU A 48 -8.32 13.13 2.12
N GLY A 49 -8.50 13.46 0.83
CA GLY A 49 -7.92 12.69 -0.27
C GLY A 49 -6.40 12.78 -0.33
N GLY A 50 -5.83 13.96 -0.05
CA GLY A 50 -4.39 14.17 0.04
C GLY A 50 -3.75 13.32 1.14
N ALA A 51 -4.38 13.23 2.31
CA ALA A 51 -3.90 12.44 3.43
C ALA A 51 -3.93 10.94 3.14
N VAL A 52 -4.99 10.44 2.48
CA VAL A 52 -5.08 9.04 2.04
C VAL A 52 -3.99 8.71 1.03
N MET A 53 -3.77 9.57 0.02
CA MET A 53 -2.72 9.35 -0.98
C MET A 53 -1.33 9.40 -0.35
N PHE A 54 -1.07 10.35 0.54
CA PHE A 54 0.20 10.43 1.25
C PHE A 54 0.46 9.20 2.12
N GLY A 55 -0.55 8.75 2.89
CA GLY A 55 -0.49 7.49 3.63
C GLY A 55 -0.20 6.30 2.73
N LEU A 56 -0.88 6.18 1.58
CA LEU A 56 -0.66 5.07 0.65
C LEU A 56 0.76 5.07 0.07
N LEU A 57 1.33 6.25 -0.21
CA LEU A 57 2.71 6.38 -0.66
C LEU A 57 3.69 5.86 0.40
N LEU A 58 3.46 6.20 1.68
CA LEU A 58 4.28 5.71 2.79
C LEU A 58 4.09 4.22 3.07
N ALA A 59 2.89 3.66 2.80
CA ALA A 59 2.61 2.24 2.93
C ALA A 59 3.20 1.40 1.79
N SER A 60 3.61 2.00 0.67
CA SER A 60 4.00 1.28 -0.54
C SER A 60 5.44 0.76 -0.49
N ALA A 61 5.67 -0.38 -1.15
CA ALA A 61 6.99 -0.98 -1.28
C ALA A 61 7.62 -0.65 -2.65
N SER A 62 8.93 -0.46 -2.71
CA SER A 62 9.65 -0.27 -3.98
C SER A 62 9.90 -1.61 -4.68
N PHE A 63 9.46 -1.72 -5.93
CA PHE A 63 9.64 -2.92 -6.78
C PHE A 63 10.50 -2.66 -8.02
N ILE A 64 11.11 -1.46 -8.12
CA ILE A 64 11.99 -1.07 -9.22
C ILE A 64 13.42 -0.87 -8.70
N ALA A 65 13.65 0.23 -7.97
CA ALA A 65 14.99 0.62 -7.56
C ALA A 65 15.53 -0.22 -6.40
N ALA A 66 14.71 -0.47 -5.36
CA ALA A 66 15.18 -1.23 -4.19
C ALA A 66 15.61 -2.67 -4.54
N PRO A 67 14.87 -3.43 -5.38
CA PRO A 67 15.33 -4.72 -5.91
C PRO A 67 16.68 -4.68 -6.62
N ALA A 68 16.92 -3.65 -7.45
CA ALA A 68 18.15 -3.52 -8.20
C ALA A 68 19.34 -3.26 -7.27
N VAL A 69 19.17 -2.33 -6.31
CA VAL A 69 20.17 -2.02 -5.30
C VAL A 69 20.46 -3.22 -4.41
N LEU A 70 19.43 -3.95 -3.95
CA LEU A 70 19.62 -5.13 -3.10
C LEU A 70 20.41 -6.24 -3.81
N ARG A 71 20.19 -6.47 -5.11
CA ARG A 71 20.99 -7.44 -5.88
C ARG A 71 22.47 -7.06 -5.94
N GLN A 72 22.77 -5.78 -6.01
CA GLN A 72 24.14 -5.29 -6.11
C GLN A 72 24.83 -5.19 -4.75
N ALA A 73 24.14 -4.67 -3.73
CA ALA A 73 24.70 -4.41 -2.42
C ALA A 73 24.68 -5.64 -1.50
N ILE A 74 23.75 -6.57 -1.70
CA ILE A 74 23.59 -7.77 -0.88
C ILE A 74 23.42 -9.00 -1.80
N PRO A 75 24.52 -9.53 -2.38
CA PRO A 75 24.46 -10.63 -3.35
C PRO A 75 23.82 -11.91 -2.80
N GLN A 76 23.91 -12.14 -1.48
CA GLN A 76 23.30 -13.28 -0.79
C GLN A 76 21.77 -13.16 -0.61
N ALA A 77 21.18 -12.00 -0.88
CA ALA A 77 19.73 -11.80 -0.76
C ALA A 77 18.99 -12.59 -1.84
N LYS A 78 18.03 -13.43 -1.45
CA LYS A 78 17.24 -14.24 -2.38
C LYS A 78 16.23 -13.38 -3.13
N PRO A 79 16.33 -13.22 -4.48
CA PRO A 79 15.46 -12.33 -5.23
C PRO A 79 13.97 -12.66 -5.15
N SER A 80 13.64 -13.93 -5.01
CA SER A 80 12.26 -14.38 -4.86
C SER A 80 11.60 -13.81 -3.60
N LEU A 81 12.33 -13.66 -2.49
CA LEU A 81 11.74 -13.26 -1.21
C LEU A 81 11.25 -11.80 -1.26
N TYR A 82 12.12 -10.87 -1.64
CA TYR A 82 11.76 -9.44 -1.62
C TYR A 82 10.87 -9.03 -2.80
N ILE A 83 10.97 -9.68 -3.97
CA ILE A 83 10.06 -9.41 -5.10
C ILE A 83 8.67 -9.93 -4.79
N THR A 84 8.56 -11.18 -4.30
CA THR A 84 7.26 -11.77 -3.97
C THR A 84 6.62 -11.07 -2.78
N SER A 85 7.38 -10.64 -1.76
CA SER A 85 6.81 -9.86 -0.66
C SER A 85 6.25 -8.52 -1.15
N ALA A 86 6.98 -7.79 -2.00
CA ALA A 86 6.54 -6.49 -2.50
C ALA A 86 5.34 -6.59 -3.48
N LEU A 87 5.45 -7.42 -4.52
CA LEU A 87 4.45 -7.51 -5.60
C LEU A 87 3.33 -8.52 -5.31
N GLY A 88 3.66 -9.64 -4.69
CA GLY A 88 2.70 -10.72 -4.43
C GLY A 88 1.90 -10.56 -3.15
N ILE A 89 2.38 -9.76 -2.19
CA ILE A 89 1.73 -9.58 -0.88
C ILE A 89 1.41 -8.11 -0.62
N THR A 90 2.43 -7.24 -0.49
CA THR A 90 2.23 -5.84 -0.09
C THR A 90 1.38 -5.07 -1.09
N PHE A 91 1.63 -5.22 -2.39
CA PHE A 91 0.83 -4.54 -3.42
C PHE A 91 -0.67 -4.90 -3.36
N PRO A 92 -1.09 -6.18 -3.47
CA PRO A 92 -2.51 -6.51 -3.38
C PRO A 92 -3.10 -6.17 -2.01
N TYR A 93 -2.35 -6.36 -0.92
CA TYR A 93 -2.77 -5.95 0.42
C TYR A 93 -3.05 -4.45 0.50
N ASN A 94 -2.19 -3.62 -0.08
CA ASN A 94 -2.35 -2.17 -0.05
C ASN A 94 -3.60 -1.71 -0.78
N ILE A 95 -3.93 -2.33 -1.90
CA ILE A 95 -5.13 -1.98 -2.68
C ILE A 95 -6.41 -2.48 -2.00
N ILE A 96 -6.42 -3.72 -1.51
CA ILE A 96 -7.63 -4.38 -0.99
C ILE A 96 -7.94 -3.97 0.45
N VAL A 97 -6.93 -3.76 1.29
CA VAL A 97 -7.09 -3.59 2.74
C VAL A 97 -6.58 -2.26 3.24
N THR A 98 -5.31 -1.93 2.95
CA THR A 98 -4.70 -0.69 3.49
C THR A 98 -5.42 0.54 2.98
N LEU A 99 -5.75 0.61 1.68
CA LEU A 99 -6.39 1.78 1.10
C LEU A 99 -7.76 2.10 1.75
N PRO A 100 -8.71 1.15 1.87
CA PRO A 100 -9.94 1.36 2.63
C PRO A 100 -9.69 1.76 4.10
N LEU A 101 -8.71 1.13 4.76
CA LEU A 101 -8.36 1.44 6.14
C LEU A 101 -7.87 2.88 6.31
N LEU A 102 -6.98 3.33 5.43
CA LEU A 102 -6.46 4.70 5.44
C LEU A 102 -7.56 5.72 5.11
N PHE A 103 -8.48 5.38 4.21
CA PHE A 103 -9.64 6.21 3.91
C PHE A 103 -10.58 6.36 5.12
N ALA A 104 -10.86 5.26 5.82
CA ALA A 104 -11.66 5.29 7.04
C ALA A 104 -10.99 6.15 8.12
N LEU A 105 -9.68 5.95 8.35
CA LEU A 105 -8.91 6.76 9.29
C LEU A 105 -8.92 8.24 8.92
N SER A 106 -8.62 8.57 7.66
CA SER A 106 -8.62 9.95 7.18
C SER A 106 -9.99 10.60 7.32
N SER A 107 -11.07 9.88 7.02
CA SER A 107 -12.44 10.37 7.17
C SER A 107 -12.78 10.71 8.63
N ILE A 108 -12.36 9.87 9.57
CA ILE A 108 -12.56 10.13 11.01
C ILE A 108 -11.79 11.39 11.44
N LEU A 109 -10.57 11.57 10.95
CA LEU A 109 -9.75 12.73 11.31
C LEU A 109 -10.20 14.04 10.65
N HIS A 110 -10.83 13.97 9.47
CA HIS A 110 -11.28 15.12 8.69
C HIS A 110 -12.80 15.33 8.74
N SER A 111 -13.46 14.94 9.83
CA SER A 111 -14.93 14.91 10.04
C SER A 111 -15.75 16.17 9.65
N GLY A 112 -15.13 17.26 9.16
CA GLY A 112 -15.80 18.42 8.55
C GLY A 112 -15.80 18.48 7.01
N GLU A 113 -15.02 17.65 6.31
CA GLU A 113 -14.89 17.63 4.83
C GLU A 113 -15.23 16.26 4.23
N THR A 114 -16.22 15.56 4.80
CA THR A 114 -16.57 14.21 4.34
C THR A 114 -17.08 14.26 2.90
N ILE A 115 -16.31 13.69 1.96
CA ILE A 115 -16.81 13.36 0.63
C ILE A 115 -17.81 12.22 0.82
N ASP A 116 -19.08 12.60 0.82
CA ASP A 116 -20.19 11.70 1.01
C ASP A 116 -20.47 10.95 -0.29
N LEU A 117 -19.81 9.79 -0.47
CA LEU A 117 -19.91 8.97 -1.70
C LEU A 117 -21.36 8.58 -2.01
N PHE A 118 -22.22 8.43 -0.99
CA PHE A 118 -23.64 8.17 -1.17
C PHE A 118 -24.35 9.35 -1.84
N ASN A 119 -24.04 10.58 -1.46
CA ASN A 119 -24.59 11.79 -2.09
C ASN A 119 -24.06 12.03 -3.51
N PHE A 120 -22.84 11.59 -3.84
CA PHE A 120 -22.32 11.68 -5.21
C PHE A 120 -23.06 10.76 -6.19
N ILE A 121 -23.47 9.57 -5.73
CA ILE A 121 -24.25 8.62 -6.54
C ILE A 121 -25.71 9.06 -6.68
N THR A 122 -26.30 9.64 -5.63
CA THR A 122 -27.71 10.09 -5.64
C THR A 122 -27.91 11.49 -6.22
N GLY A 123 -26.90 12.36 -6.16
CA GLY A 123 -26.98 13.76 -6.63
C GLY A 123 -26.79 13.96 -8.15
N GLY A 124 -26.41 12.92 -8.89
CA GLY A 124 -26.31 12.95 -10.36
C GLY A 124 -27.59 12.60 -11.12
N LEU A 125 -28.71 12.43 -10.39
CA LEU A 125 -30.01 11.98 -10.93
C LEU A 125 -31.14 13.02 -10.80
N ILE A 126 -30.79 14.30 -10.58
CA ILE A 126 -31.76 15.42 -10.60
C ILE A 126 -31.25 16.49 -11.57
#